data_AF-A0A349H528-F1
#
_entry.id   AF-A0A349H528-F1
#
_cell.length_a   1.000
_cell.length_b   1.000
_cell.length_c   1.000
_cell.angle_alpha   90.00
_cell.angle_beta   90.00
_cell.angle_gamma   90.00
#
_symmetry.space_group_name_H-M   'P 1'
#
loop_
_entity.id
_entity.type
_entity.pdbx_description
1 polymer ?
#
loop_
_entity_poly.entity_id
_entity_poly.type
_entity_poly.pdbx_seq_one_letter_code
_entity_poly.pdbx_strand_id
1 'polypeptide(L)'
;PNYLSLISDLNKAVAEFQSSGANTARSKQFRIKKRTQGGSEPGNAGTTDAPATGASKKLVIRTEGKRPVATQVTAKTTGSTTGRLRTSGNLAAAAVPVLTPEELAARKLKEQQRRNKKVITVLVVLALVLTAIGGILWSMARQQEVERRAELFALTNARDAGQALYISLTNSVNKMDRGLVRLDAIGNEIQAGVEKITGSRLVIAPPPEPEPEPSATPAEPSATNTTEQATNTAVVAAEPPSTTPVADATNTNGVDAAAVADVAPPPEAPAAPPAPEVPDHPVVAPARSALEAIQEIGVINLNLKNMLAEAEAINTAIQTSPTSVNALSNLQTLRTIDANAKDMLSGAEQIEKDKITGNFAKLKAEVDKFQKDLDAQLAAEREAERLRLEAERKERELRDYAERVARELQQAAQDRQGVRMFFDSNNFEEALKTLRQNQANYQTTEGKAAIAITTDRYDYLVRMKTALIASINESPYAWGWGSRAAARDIVKADEKGVYVKGVAQPFEWSGIQAQQMLQMINHYLKLPTVRSSVKREIAFGAAIYCDKFGPQARDSAKKFGDKAMTFGISRENHTRLLENGWQ
;
A
#
# COMPACT_ATOMS: atom_id res chain seq x y z
N PRO A 1 -38.58 -20.24 9.89
CA PRO A 1 -37.63 -19.12 10.12
C PRO A 1 -36.26 -19.46 9.50
N ASN A 2 -35.67 -18.55 8.70
CA ASN A 2 -34.39 -18.79 8.04
C ASN A 2 -33.29 -17.99 8.75
N TYR A 3 -32.12 -18.59 9.00
CA TYR A 3 -31.02 -17.98 9.76
C TYR A 3 -30.58 -16.62 9.20
N LEU A 4 -30.68 -16.44 7.87
CA LEU A 4 -30.31 -15.19 7.19
C LEU A 4 -31.19 -13.99 7.57
N SER A 5 -32.48 -14.17 7.90
CA SER A 5 -33.32 -13.04 8.36
C SER A 5 -32.90 -12.59 9.75
N LEU A 6 -32.56 -13.54 10.62
CA LEU A 6 -32.11 -13.29 11.99
C LEU A 6 -30.80 -12.48 12.03
N ILE A 7 -29.87 -12.74 11.10
CA ILE A 7 -28.64 -11.96 10.92
C ILE A 7 -28.94 -10.56 10.37
N SER A 8 -29.86 -10.43 9.41
CA SER A 8 -30.31 -9.13 8.88
C SER A 8 -30.89 -8.24 9.99
N ASP A 9 -31.81 -8.78 10.79
CA ASP A 9 -32.50 -8.03 11.85
C ASP A 9 -31.54 -7.66 12.99
N LEU A 10 -30.58 -8.54 13.33
CA LEU A 10 -29.54 -8.24 14.31
C LEU A 10 -28.63 -7.09 13.85
N ASN A 11 -28.17 -7.10 12.59
CA ASN A 11 -27.36 -6.02 12.03
C ASN A 11 -28.11 -4.68 12.00
N LYS A 12 -29.43 -4.73 11.76
CA LYS A 12 -30.31 -3.55 11.76
C LYS A 12 -30.43 -2.94 13.17
N ALA A 13 -30.63 -3.78 14.19
CA ALA A 13 -30.67 -3.35 15.59
C ALA A 13 -29.32 -2.76 16.07
N VAL A 14 -28.19 -3.32 15.62
CA VAL A 14 -26.85 -2.78 15.93
C VAL A 14 -26.64 -1.38 15.33
N ALA A 15 -27.10 -1.13 14.10
CA ALA A 15 -27.01 0.20 13.48
C ALA A 15 -27.89 1.25 14.20
N GLU A 16 -29.06 0.83 14.71
CA GLU A 16 -29.97 1.69 15.49
C GLU A 16 -29.41 2.02 16.89
N PHE A 17 -28.69 1.08 17.51
CA PHE A 17 -27.93 1.35 18.74
C PHE A 17 -26.69 2.24 18.54
N GLN A 18 -25.98 2.12 17.41
CA GLN A 18 -24.81 2.96 17.15
C GLN A 18 -25.17 4.41 16.78
N SER A 19 -26.30 4.62 16.09
CA SER A 19 -26.73 5.96 15.66
C SER A 19 -27.37 6.81 16.77
N SER A 20 -27.76 6.21 17.90
CA SER A 20 -28.39 6.91 19.03
C SER A 20 -27.40 7.42 20.10
N GLY A 21 -26.11 7.06 20.01
CA GLY A 21 -25.13 7.26 21.09
C GLY A 21 -24.54 8.66 21.28
N ALA A 22 -24.90 9.68 20.48
CA ALA A 22 -24.14 10.94 20.44
C ALA A 22 -24.98 12.22 20.22
N ASN A 23 -25.68 12.73 21.26
CA ASN A 23 -25.93 14.18 21.45
C ASN A 23 -26.60 14.56 22.80
N THR A 24 -25.84 14.58 23.91
CA THR A 24 -26.36 15.02 25.23
C THR A 24 -25.41 15.90 26.06
N ALA A 25 -24.68 16.85 25.44
CA ALA A 25 -24.11 17.98 26.20
C ALA A 25 -23.68 19.19 25.34
N ARG A 26 -24.43 20.30 25.38
CA ARG A 26 -23.86 21.65 25.58
C ARG A 26 -24.91 22.72 25.92
N SER A 27 -24.46 23.75 26.64
CA SER A 27 -25.28 24.74 27.34
C SER A 27 -25.87 25.82 26.43
N LYS A 28 -27.11 26.22 26.70
CA LYS A 28 -27.70 27.45 26.14
C LYS A 28 -26.94 28.68 26.65
N GLN A 29 -26.37 29.48 25.75
CA GLN A 29 -26.08 30.90 26.00
C GLN A 29 -26.81 31.73 24.94
N PHE A 30 -27.81 32.49 25.37
CA PHE A 30 -28.44 33.50 24.53
C PHE A 30 -27.51 34.70 24.39
N ARG A 31 -27.14 35.08 23.16
CA ARG A 31 -26.54 36.38 22.89
C ARG A 31 -27.27 37.07 21.75
N ILE A 32 -28.00 38.12 22.10
CA ILE A 32 -28.82 38.92 21.20
C ILE A 32 -27.93 39.54 20.11
N LYS A 33 -28.27 39.34 18.83
CA LYS A 33 -27.75 40.15 17.72
C LYS A 33 -28.85 41.07 17.20
N LYS A 34 -28.52 42.36 17.11
CA LYS A 34 -29.41 43.42 16.61
C LYS A 34 -29.52 43.31 15.10
N ARG A 35 -30.74 43.46 14.56
CA ARG A 35 -31.03 43.43 13.12
C ARG A 35 -30.77 44.81 12.52
N THR A 36 -30.07 44.86 11.39
CA THR A 36 -29.93 46.06 10.54
C THR A 36 -30.15 45.64 9.08
N GLN A 37 -30.77 46.50 8.28
CA GLN A 37 -31.13 46.23 6.87
C GLN A 37 -30.05 46.77 5.91
N GLY A 38 -30.15 46.36 4.63
CA GLY A 38 -29.26 46.79 3.53
C GLY A 38 -28.26 45.70 3.14
N GLY A 39 -28.29 45.10 1.95
CA GLY A 39 -29.31 45.19 0.89
C GLY A 39 -28.84 45.90 -0.38
N SER A 40 -27.96 45.26 -1.16
CA SER A 40 -27.71 45.56 -2.58
C SER A 40 -26.86 44.45 -3.25
N GLU A 41 -27.48 43.65 -4.11
CA GLU A 41 -26.82 43.15 -5.34
C GLU A 41 -27.00 44.23 -6.44
N PRO A 42 -26.40 44.11 -7.65
CA PRO A 42 -25.50 43.08 -8.19
C PRO A 42 -24.16 43.68 -8.72
N GLY A 43 -23.34 42.88 -9.43
CA GLY A 43 -22.53 43.49 -10.51
C GLY A 43 -21.16 42.91 -10.91
N ASN A 44 -21.15 41.76 -11.59
CA ASN A 44 -20.37 41.51 -12.83
C ASN A 44 -18.81 41.43 -12.81
N ALA A 45 -18.26 41.05 -13.97
CA ALA A 45 -16.84 40.78 -14.29
C ALA A 45 -15.89 42.00 -14.18
N GLY A 46 -14.55 41.85 -14.13
CA GLY A 46 -13.72 40.64 -14.09
C GLY A 46 -12.32 40.83 -14.74
N THR A 47 -11.52 39.76 -14.78
CA THR A 47 -10.21 39.61 -15.50
C THR A 47 -8.96 40.36 -15.00
N THR A 48 -7.81 39.74 -15.34
CA THR A 48 -6.45 40.28 -15.58
C THR A 48 -5.52 40.75 -14.43
N ASP A 49 -4.31 40.19 -14.52
CA ASP A 49 -2.97 40.76 -14.31
C ASP A 49 -2.33 40.93 -12.91
N ALA A 50 -1.12 40.37 -12.84
CA ALA A 50 -0.02 40.69 -11.94
C ALA A 50 1.06 41.49 -12.74
N PRO A 51 2.26 41.83 -12.23
CA PRO A 51 2.78 41.70 -10.85
C PRO A 51 3.37 43.01 -10.27
N ALA A 52 3.64 43.06 -8.96
CA ALA A 52 4.49 44.11 -8.37
C ALA A 52 5.28 43.65 -7.13
N THR A 53 6.51 44.15 -7.05
CA THR A 53 7.56 43.95 -6.03
C THR A 53 7.19 44.44 -4.61
N GLY A 54 7.80 43.86 -3.56
CA GLY A 54 7.59 44.33 -2.18
C GLY A 54 8.58 43.86 -1.10
N ALA A 55 9.54 44.73 -0.76
CA ALA A 55 10.27 44.88 0.51
C ALA A 55 10.88 43.64 1.24
N SER A 56 12.21 43.65 1.31
CA SER A 56 13.05 42.82 2.17
C SER A 56 12.90 43.09 3.68
N LYS A 57 13.20 42.08 4.51
CA LYS A 57 13.56 42.28 5.94
C LYS A 57 14.86 41.54 6.27
N LYS A 58 15.84 42.31 6.73
CA LYS A 58 17.20 41.86 7.09
C LYS A 58 17.30 41.75 8.61
N LEU A 59 17.32 40.52 9.15
CA LEU A 59 17.52 40.32 10.59
C LEU A 59 19.03 40.39 10.91
N VAL A 60 19.41 41.24 11.86
CA VAL A 60 20.79 41.38 12.34
C VAL A 60 20.81 41.03 13.81
N ILE A 61 21.64 40.05 14.18
CA ILE A 61 21.95 39.73 15.57
C ILE A 61 23.41 40.09 15.82
N ARG A 62 23.65 40.99 16.77
CA ARG A 62 24.97 41.25 17.36
C ARG A 62 25.01 40.65 18.75
N THR A 63 26.17 40.12 19.13
CA THR A 63 26.62 40.03 20.52
C THR A 63 28.10 40.41 20.57
N GLU A 64 28.49 41.12 21.62
CA GLU A 64 29.79 41.79 21.74
C GLU A 64 30.68 41.06 22.76
N GLY A 65 32.01 41.16 22.64
CA GLY A 65 32.90 40.39 23.52
C GLY A 65 34.40 40.46 23.24
N LYS A 66 34.98 41.65 23.05
CA LYS A 66 36.44 41.83 23.05
C LYS A 66 36.92 42.50 24.33
N ARG A 67 37.93 41.91 24.99
CA ARG A 67 38.79 42.57 25.99
C ARG A 67 40.26 42.31 25.62
N PRO A 68 41.10 43.35 25.49
CA PRO A 68 42.54 43.19 25.53
C PRO A 68 43.04 43.17 26.98
N VAL A 69 44.15 42.48 27.23
CA VAL A 69 44.97 42.68 28.43
C VAL A 69 46.41 42.88 27.97
N ALA A 70 46.99 44.00 28.36
CA ALA A 70 48.41 44.28 28.20
C ALA A 70 49.02 44.50 29.59
N THR A 71 50.23 44.00 29.80
CA THR A 71 51.00 44.28 31.02
C THR A 71 52.46 44.42 30.63
N GLN A 72 53.09 45.52 31.03
CA GLN A 72 54.49 45.84 30.77
C GLN A 72 55.38 45.45 31.97
N VAL A 73 56.67 45.82 31.86
CA VAL A 73 57.57 46.33 32.92
C VAL A 73 58.75 45.41 33.29
N THR A 74 59.94 45.78 32.76
CA THR A 74 61.32 45.52 33.28
C THR A 74 61.90 44.10 33.24
N ALA A 75 63.23 43.88 33.09
CA ALA A 75 64.34 44.78 32.72
C ALA A 75 65.64 44.01 32.30
N LYS A 76 66.54 44.72 31.59
CA LYS A 76 68.04 44.71 31.66
C LYS A 76 68.83 43.38 31.79
N THR A 77 69.99 43.13 31.13
CA THR A 77 70.91 43.99 30.33
C THR A 77 71.84 43.11 29.45
N THR A 78 72.33 43.62 28.31
CA THR A 78 73.64 43.35 27.59
C THR A 78 74.22 41.92 27.45
N GLY A 79 75.00 41.59 26.41
CA GLY A 79 75.47 42.39 25.27
C GLY A 79 76.91 42.12 24.84
N SER A 80 77.08 41.34 23.76
CA SER A 80 78.00 41.54 22.62
C SER A 80 79.54 41.74 22.76
N THR A 81 80.27 41.00 21.90
CA THR A 81 81.51 41.37 21.13
C THR A 81 82.89 41.59 21.79
N THR A 82 83.82 40.68 21.42
CA THR A 82 85.22 40.89 20.94
C THR A 82 86.23 41.78 21.72
N GLY A 83 87.09 41.12 22.52
CA GLY A 83 88.54 40.91 22.30
C GLY A 83 89.54 42.06 22.03
N ARG A 84 90.73 41.99 22.69
CA ARG A 84 92.02 42.50 22.16
C ARG A 84 93.26 41.88 22.84
N LEU A 85 94.42 41.93 22.17
CA LEU A 85 95.73 41.51 22.68
C LEU A 85 96.50 42.67 23.35
N ARG A 86 97.48 42.33 24.22
CA ARG A 86 98.91 42.79 24.30
C ARG A 86 99.50 42.40 25.70
N THR A 87 100.63 41.71 25.84
CA THR A 87 102.07 42.12 25.71
C THR A 87 102.44 43.35 26.56
N SER A 88 103.57 43.46 27.28
CA SER A 88 104.68 42.51 27.60
C SER A 88 105.77 43.22 28.43
N GLY A 89 106.56 42.48 29.23
CA GLY A 89 108.02 42.72 29.34
C GLY A 89 108.63 43.30 30.63
N ASN A 90 109.95 43.08 30.72
CA ASN A 90 110.99 43.61 31.62
C ASN A 90 110.91 43.28 33.13
N LEU A 91 111.96 42.78 33.82
CA LEU A 91 113.43 42.97 33.81
C LEU A 91 113.95 44.08 34.75
N ALA A 92 114.53 43.65 35.88
CA ALA A 92 115.57 44.34 36.64
C ALA A 92 116.37 43.29 37.45
N ALA A 93 117.63 43.56 37.79
CA ALA A 93 118.51 42.64 38.51
C ALA A 93 119.40 43.41 39.50
N ALA A 94 119.90 42.76 40.57
CA ALA A 94 121.18 43.06 41.22
C ALA A 94 121.53 42.14 42.42
N ALA A 95 122.84 42.05 42.68
CA ALA A 95 123.53 41.86 43.96
C ALA A 95 123.46 40.51 44.71
N VAL A 96 124.60 40.17 45.33
CA VAL A 96 124.86 38.99 46.18
C VAL A 96 125.57 39.47 47.47
N PRO A 97 125.12 39.06 48.67
CA PRO A 97 125.91 39.18 49.90
C PRO A 97 126.67 37.88 50.24
N VAL A 98 127.75 38.01 51.01
CA VAL A 98 128.68 36.92 51.37
C VAL A 98 128.15 36.11 52.56
N LEU A 99 128.45 34.80 52.56
CA LEU A 99 128.11 33.84 53.62
C LEU A 99 129.01 33.98 54.86
N THR A 100 128.41 33.90 56.05
CA THR A 100 129.12 33.64 57.32
C THR A 100 128.98 32.16 57.74
N PRO A 101 129.88 31.61 58.58
CA PRO A 101 129.89 30.18 58.89
C PRO A 101 128.61 29.63 59.56
N GLU A 102 127.86 30.45 60.30
CA GLU A 102 126.66 30.01 61.02
C GLU A 102 125.44 29.75 60.11
N GLU A 103 125.35 30.41 58.95
CA GLU A 103 124.24 30.19 57.99
C GLU A 103 124.20 28.75 57.45
N LEU A 104 125.33 28.05 57.47
CA LEU A 104 125.49 26.73 56.85
C LEU A 104 124.70 25.63 57.59
N ALA A 105 124.45 25.81 58.90
CA ALA A 105 123.52 24.98 59.66
C ALA A 105 122.05 25.28 59.29
N ALA A 106 121.68 26.56 59.22
CA ALA A 106 120.31 26.99 58.91
C ALA A 106 119.85 26.62 57.48
N ARG A 107 120.78 26.53 56.52
CA ARG A 107 120.46 26.13 55.13
C ARG A 107 119.94 24.70 55.02
N LYS A 108 120.45 23.73 55.81
CA LYS A 108 119.94 22.35 55.77
C LYS A 108 118.46 22.26 56.15
N LEU A 109 118.02 23.00 57.18
CA LEU A 109 116.61 23.07 57.58
C LEU A 109 115.74 23.78 56.53
N LYS A 110 116.19 24.92 56.00
CA LYS A 110 115.48 25.67 54.94
C LYS A 110 115.39 24.88 53.62
N GLU A 111 116.37 24.03 53.31
CA GLU A 111 116.30 23.17 52.12
C GLU A 111 115.30 22.02 52.33
N GLN A 112 115.28 21.40 53.51
CA GLN A 112 114.27 20.39 53.85
C GLN A 112 112.85 21.00 53.81
N GLN A 113 112.65 22.21 54.35
CA GLN A 113 111.39 22.94 54.22
C GLN A 113 111.04 23.33 52.78
N ARG A 114 112.02 23.64 51.91
CA ARG A 114 111.79 23.90 50.47
C ARG A 114 111.43 22.63 49.71
N ARG A 115 112.02 21.48 50.05
CA ARG A 115 111.63 20.16 49.51
C ARG A 115 110.21 19.81 49.97
N ASN A 116 109.90 19.95 51.26
CA ASN A 116 108.55 19.69 51.78
C ASN A 116 107.50 20.65 51.21
N LYS A 117 107.79 21.95 51.06
CA LYS A 117 106.88 22.87 50.34
C LYS A 117 106.66 22.46 48.89
N LYS A 118 107.71 22.06 48.15
CA LYS A 118 107.54 21.55 46.78
C LYS A 118 106.67 20.29 46.75
N VAL A 119 106.87 19.34 47.66
CA VAL A 119 106.04 18.12 47.78
C VAL A 119 104.58 18.47 48.11
N ILE A 120 104.34 19.38 49.06
CA ILE A 120 102.98 19.84 49.41
C ILE A 120 102.32 20.58 48.24
N THR A 121 103.02 21.47 47.55
CA THR A 121 102.48 22.15 46.37
C THR A 121 102.19 21.17 45.22
N VAL A 122 103.05 20.17 44.99
CA VAL A 122 102.79 19.10 44.02
C VAL A 122 101.58 18.26 44.43
N LEU A 123 101.44 17.91 45.71
CA LEU A 123 100.26 17.18 46.21
C LEU A 123 98.96 17.99 46.10
N VAL A 124 98.99 19.30 46.36
CA VAL A 124 97.83 20.19 46.20
C VAL A 124 97.45 20.35 44.73
N VAL A 125 98.43 20.50 43.82
CA VAL A 125 98.18 20.53 42.37
C VAL A 125 97.66 19.18 41.88
N LEU A 126 98.22 18.05 42.35
CA LEU A 126 97.75 16.71 42.03
C LEU A 126 96.31 16.49 42.50
N ALA A 127 95.98 16.91 43.73
CA ALA A 127 94.63 16.84 44.28
C ALA A 127 93.65 17.69 43.45
N LEU A 128 94.02 18.92 43.07
CA LEU A 128 93.20 19.76 42.20
C LEU A 128 92.97 19.12 40.82
N VAL A 129 94.02 18.57 40.19
CA VAL A 129 93.91 17.85 38.91
C VAL A 129 93.02 16.62 39.04
N LEU A 130 93.15 15.83 40.12
CA LEU A 130 92.29 14.68 40.38
C LEU A 130 90.82 15.09 40.61
N THR A 131 90.56 16.19 41.33
CA THR A 131 89.18 16.72 41.47
C THR A 131 88.59 17.24 40.16
N ALA A 132 89.41 17.83 39.29
CA ALA A 132 88.97 18.28 37.96
C ALA A 132 88.64 17.08 37.04
N ILE A 133 89.49 16.05 37.01
CA ILE A 133 89.25 14.81 36.26
C ILE A 133 88.00 14.10 36.81
N GLY A 134 87.85 14.00 38.14
CA GLY A 134 86.66 13.45 38.77
C GLY A 134 85.38 14.22 38.43
N GLY A 135 85.45 15.56 38.37
CA GLY A 135 84.35 16.42 37.95
C GLY A 135 83.93 16.20 36.49
N ILE A 136 84.89 16.03 35.58
CA ILE A 136 84.64 15.74 34.15
C ILE A 136 84.04 14.33 33.97
N LEU A 137 84.58 13.32 34.66
CA LEU A 137 84.03 11.97 34.63
C LEU A 137 82.61 11.93 35.21
N TRP A 138 82.34 12.69 36.28
CA TRP A 138 81.00 12.82 36.84
C TRP A 138 80.04 13.58 35.92
N SER A 139 80.49 14.64 35.22
CA SER A 139 79.63 15.33 34.24
C SER A 139 79.33 14.45 33.04
N MET A 140 80.29 13.67 32.53
CA MET A 140 80.07 12.69 31.46
C MET A 140 79.10 11.58 31.89
N ALA A 141 79.31 10.98 33.06
CA ALA A 141 78.38 9.96 33.60
C ALA A 141 76.97 10.54 33.83
N ARG A 142 76.87 11.80 34.27
CA ARG A 142 75.58 12.49 34.44
C ARG A 142 74.93 12.88 33.12
N GLN A 143 75.70 13.18 32.07
CA GLN A 143 75.17 13.35 30.71
C GLN A 143 74.61 12.02 30.18
N GLN A 144 75.36 10.92 30.29
CA GLN A 144 74.88 9.58 29.89
C GLN A 144 73.61 9.16 30.65
N GLU A 145 73.50 9.49 31.93
CA GLU A 145 72.31 9.24 32.75
C GLU A 145 71.11 10.11 32.32
N VAL A 146 71.35 11.38 31.90
CA VAL A 146 70.30 12.26 31.35
C VAL A 146 69.88 11.81 29.95
N GLU A 147 70.82 11.41 29.10
CA GLU A 147 70.59 10.87 27.76
C GLU A 147 69.75 9.59 27.82
N ARG A 148 70.13 8.61 28.66
CA ARG A 148 69.34 7.39 28.90
C ARG A 148 67.93 7.70 29.42
N ARG A 149 67.76 8.68 30.31
CA ARG A 149 66.44 9.10 30.79
C ARG A 149 65.60 9.77 29.69
N ALA A 150 66.23 10.57 28.83
CA ALA A 150 65.57 11.16 27.66
C ALA A 150 65.17 10.09 26.63
N GLU A 151 66.03 9.10 26.37
CA GLU A 151 65.72 7.94 25.51
C GLU A 151 64.56 7.11 26.06
N LEU A 152 64.59 6.76 27.35
CA LEU A 152 63.50 6.02 28.01
C LEU A 152 62.19 6.81 28.00
N PHE A 153 62.23 8.13 28.23
CA PHE A 153 61.03 8.97 28.17
C PHE A 153 60.48 9.07 26.74
N ALA A 154 61.34 9.24 25.73
CA ALA A 154 60.96 9.25 24.33
C ALA A 154 60.39 7.89 23.87
N LEU A 155 60.97 6.78 24.33
CA LEU A 155 60.51 5.42 24.05
C LEU A 155 59.13 5.16 24.66
N THR A 156 58.91 5.53 25.93
CA THR A 156 57.61 5.40 26.60
C THR A 156 56.55 6.25 25.90
N ASN A 157 56.82 7.53 25.64
CA ASN A 157 55.91 8.43 24.93
C ASN A 157 55.59 7.91 23.51
N ALA A 158 56.55 7.29 22.81
CA ALA A 158 56.32 6.67 21.51
C ALA A 158 55.43 5.42 21.60
N ARG A 159 55.59 4.60 22.65
CA ARG A 159 54.72 3.44 22.94
C ARG A 159 53.29 3.84 23.29
N ASP A 160 53.12 4.83 24.16
CA ASP A 160 51.81 5.35 24.57
C ASP A 160 51.07 5.95 23.37
N ALA A 161 51.76 6.78 22.58
CA ALA A 161 51.20 7.37 21.36
C ALA A 161 50.89 6.30 20.29
N GLY A 162 51.72 5.27 20.16
CA GLY A 162 51.51 4.16 19.23
C GLY A 162 50.28 3.34 19.59
N GLN A 163 50.14 2.97 20.86
CA GLN A 163 48.97 2.25 21.37
C GLN A 163 47.69 3.09 21.22
N ALA A 164 47.75 4.40 21.49
CA ALA A 164 46.60 5.29 21.30
C ALA A 164 46.13 5.38 19.83
N LEU A 165 47.07 5.42 18.86
CA LEU A 165 46.76 5.42 17.43
C LEU A 165 46.19 4.06 16.97
N TYR A 166 46.76 2.95 17.43
CA TYR A 166 46.23 1.61 17.12
C TYR A 166 44.80 1.42 17.68
N ILE A 167 44.52 1.91 18.88
CA ILE A 167 43.16 1.90 19.46
C ILE A 167 42.21 2.84 18.68
N SER A 168 42.68 4.01 18.22
CA SER A 168 41.93 4.91 17.33
C SER A 168 41.51 4.20 16.04
N LEU A 169 42.46 3.55 15.37
CA LEU A 169 42.23 2.82 14.12
C LEU A 169 41.29 1.61 14.34
N THR A 170 41.53 0.80 15.38
CA THR A 170 40.70 -0.35 15.74
C THR A 170 39.24 0.04 15.98
N ASN A 171 38.99 1.12 16.73
CA ASN A 171 37.64 1.64 16.96
C ASN A 171 36.97 2.13 15.66
N SER A 172 37.76 2.62 14.72
CA SER A 172 37.28 3.16 13.45
C SER A 172 36.91 2.04 12.46
N VAL A 173 37.71 0.97 12.35
CA VAL A 173 37.33 -0.25 11.61
C VAL A 173 36.09 -0.90 12.24
N ASN A 174 36.05 -1.00 13.57
CA ASN A 174 34.86 -1.49 14.28
C ASN A 174 33.63 -0.57 14.16
N LYS A 175 33.78 0.70 13.74
CA LYS A 175 32.65 1.55 13.34
C LYS A 175 32.18 1.19 11.92
N MET A 176 33.14 1.06 10.99
CA MET A 176 32.90 0.71 9.59
C MET A 176 32.16 -0.62 9.42
N ASP A 177 32.59 -1.69 10.11
CA ASP A 177 31.91 -2.99 10.06
C ASP A 177 30.45 -2.93 10.51
N ARG A 178 30.15 -2.16 11.57
CA ARG A 178 28.78 -1.94 12.05
C ARG A 178 27.96 -1.02 11.13
N GLY A 179 28.63 -0.21 10.31
CA GLY A 179 28.01 0.50 9.18
C GLY A 179 27.64 -0.48 8.08
N LEU A 180 28.58 -1.30 7.61
CA LEU A 180 28.40 -2.23 6.50
C LEU A 180 27.21 -3.19 6.71
N VAL A 181 27.03 -3.73 7.93
CA VAL A 181 25.87 -4.59 8.27
C VAL A 181 24.52 -3.86 8.13
N ARG A 182 24.47 -2.55 8.37
CA ARG A 182 23.26 -1.73 8.13
C ARG A 182 23.06 -1.43 6.65
N LEU A 183 24.14 -1.21 5.93
CA LEU A 183 24.12 -0.95 4.49
C LEU A 183 23.69 -2.18 3.70
N ASP A 184 24.08 -3.39 4.11
CA ASP A 184 23.58 -4.63 3.53
C ASP A 184 22.08 -4.83 3.78
N ALA A 185 21.58 -4.52 4.99
CA ALA A 185 20.14 -4.51 5.26
C ALA A 185 19.37 -3.51 4.36
N ILE A 186 19.92 -2.30 4.17
CA ILE A 186 19.37 -1.31 3.22
C ILE A 186 19.44 -1.84 1.78
N GLY A 187 20.50 -2.53 1.38
CA GLY A 187 20.62 -3.17 0.07
C GLY A 187 19.55 -4.23 -0.20
N ASN A 188 19.21 -5.03 0.82
CA ASN A 188 18.12 -5.99 0.75
C ASN A 188 16.73 -5.30 0.68
N GLU A 189 16.50 -4.21 1.44
CA GLU A 189 15.29 -3.37 1.30
C GLU A 189 15.19 -2.73 -0.10
N ILE A 190 16.32 -2.32 -0.70
CA ILE A 190 16.38 -1.78 -2.06
C ILE A 190 15.97 -2.85 -3.10
N GLN A 191 16.55 -4.06 -3.02
CA GLN A 191 16.20 -5.13 -3.97
C GLN A 191 14.72 -5.52 -3.89
N ALA A 192 14.18 -5.70 -2.67
CA ALA A 192 12.77 -6.00 -2.46
C ALA A 192 11.84 -4.86 -2.94
N GLY A 193 12.26 -3.60 -2.76
CA GLY A 193 11.53 -2.42 -3.24
C GLY A 193 11.45 -2.35 -4.77
N VAL A 194 12.54 -2.67 -5.48
CA VAL A 194 12.54 -2.76 -6.96
C VAL A 194 11.70 -3.93 -7.43
N GLU A 195 11.93 -5.13 -6.90
CA GLU A 195 11.22 -6.37 -7.29
C GLU A 195 9.70 -6.24 -7.15
N LYS A 196 9.23 -5.54 -6.10
CA LYS A 196 7.80 -5.25 -5.88
C LYS A 196 7.18 -4.33 -6.94
N ILE A 197 7.97 -3.48 -7.59
CA ILE A 197 7.50 -2.55 -8.64
C ILE A 197 7.64 -3.16 -10.04
N THR A 198 8.79 -3.79 -10.32
CA THR A 198 9.13 -4.27 -11.68
C THR A 198 8.74 -5.72 -11.93
N GLY A 199 8.43 -6.49 -10.88
CA GLY A 199 8.27 -7.95 -10.94
C GLY A 199 9.59 -8.72 -11.08
N SER A 200 10.74 -8.03 -11.06
CA SER A 200 12.05 -8.61 -11.36
C SER A 200 13.11 -8.15 -10.35
N ARG A 201 13.80 -9.11 -9.72
CA ARG A 201 14.89 -8.84 -8.79
C ARG A 201 16.06 -8.17 -9.51
N LEU A 202 16.57 -7.06 -8.94
CA LEU A 202 17.70 -6.33 -9.49
C LEU A 202 19.01 -7.10 -9.28
N VAL A 203 19.46 -7.79 -10.33
CA VAL A 203 20.81 -8.38 -10.38
C VAL A 203 21.84 -7.28 -10.66
N ILE A 204 22.92 -7.29 -9.90
CA ILE A 204 24.10 -6.44 -10.08
C ILE A 204 25.29 -7.37 -10.24
N ALA A 205 26.18 -7.06 -11.18
CA ALA A 205 27.39 -7.84 -11.38
C ALA A 205 28.23 -7.83 -10.09
N PRO A 206 28.91 -8.95 -9.75
CA PRO A 206 29.96 -8.87 -8.74
C PRO A 206 31.01 -7.83 -9.20
N PRO A 207 31.66 -7.11 -8.27
CA PRO A 207 32.80 -6.26 -8.63
C PRO A 207 33.85 -7.11 -9.36
N PRO A 208 34.55 -6.55 -10.37
CA PRO A 208 35.55 -7.30 -11.12
C PRO A 208 36.60 -7.86 -10.16
N GLU A 209 36.79 -9.17 -10.21
CA GLU A 209 37.82 -9.86 -9.44
C GLU A 209 39.19 -9.30 -9.85
N PRO A 210 40.07 -8.90 -8.91
CA PRO A 210 41.33 -8.27 -9.26
C PRO A 210 42.18 -9.24 -10.08
N GLU A 211 42.61 -8.80 -11.26
CA GLU A 211 43.47 -9.62 -12.13
C GLU A 211 44.70 -10.09 -11.33
N PRO A 212 45.00 -11.40 -11.30
CA PRO A 212 46.12 -11.90 -10.51
C PRO A 212 47.42 -11.30 -11.06
N GLU A 213 48.20 -10.64 -10.21
CA GLU A 213 49.47 -10.03 -10.61
C GLU A 213 50.34 -11.07 -11.33
N PRO A 214 51.00 -10.69 -12.45
CA PRO A 214 51.70 -11.64 -13.30
C PRO A 214 52.81 -12.34 -12.54
N SER A 215 52.54 -13.59 -12.13
CA SER A 215 53.38 -14.40 -11.25
C SER A 215 54.83 -14.41 -11.74
N ALA A 216 55.71 -13.77 -10.98
CA ALA A 216 57.12 -13.61 -11.35
C ALA A 216 57.78 -14.98 -11.59
N THR A 217 58.42 -15.13 -12.75
CA THR A 217 59.05 -16.38 -13.19
C THR A 217 60.06 -16.87 -12.15
N PRO A 218 59.92 -18.09 -11.59
CA PRO A 218 60.87 -18.62 -10.62
C PRO A 218 62.28 -18.74 -11.19
N ALA A 219 63.28 -18.26 -10.44
CA ALA A 219 64.69 -18.48 -10.74
C ALA A 219 65.11 -19.92 -10.39
N GLU A 220 66.08 -20.48 -11.13
CA GLU A 220 66.52 -21.87 -10.99
C GLU A 220 67.15 -22.17 -9.60
N PRO A 221 66.69 -23.21 -8.87
CA PRO A 221 67.34 -23.66 -7.65
C PRO A 221 68.54 -24.57 -7.96
N SER A 222 69.72 -24.23 -7.41
CA SER A 222 70.94 -25.05 -7.56
C SER A 222 70.95 -26.27 -6.63
N ALA A 223 70.76 -27.44 -7.23
CA ALA A 223 71.40 -28.74 -6.95
C ALA A 223 71.53 -29.29 -5.50
N THR A 224 71.00 -30.52 -5.32
CA THR A 224 71.45 -31.59 -4.40
C THR A 224 71.51 -31.35 -2.88
N ASN A 225 70.67 -32.09 -2.13
CA ASN A 225 71.09 -33.41 -1.67
C ASN A 225 69.94 -34.32 -1.21
N THR A 226 70.17 -35.64 -1.25
CA THR A 226 69.19 -36.71 -0.97
C THR A 226 69.42 -37.32 0.42
N THR A 227 68.35 -37.75 1.11
CA THR A 227 68.33 -38.97 1.95
C THR A 227 66.86 -39.42 2.12
N GLU A 228 66.64 -40.73 2.14
CA GLU A 228 65.32 -41.38 2.21
C GLU A 228 64.91 -41.68 3.66
N GLN A 229 63.60 -41.75 3.94
CA GLN A 229 63.00 -42.98 4.48
C GLN A 229 61.46 -42.95 4.38
N ALA A 230 60.85 -44.14 4.39
CA ALA A 230 59.42 -44.32 4.13
C ALA A 230 58.79 -45.28 5.15
N THR A 231 57.48 -45.11 5.40
CA THR A 231 56.59 -46.23 5.76
C THR A 231 55.13 -45.92 5.43
N ASN A 232 54.61 -46.66 4.46
CA ASN A 232 53.30 -47.35 4.43
C ASN A 232 52.29 -47.03 5.53
N THR A 233 51.02 -46.85 5.15
CA THR A 233 50.06 -47.99 5.04
C THR A 233 48.73 -47.52 4.43
N ALA A 234 48.16 -48.32 3.52
CA ALA A 234 46.79 -48.15 3.02
C ALA A 234 45.93 -49.35 3.46
N VAL A 235 44.67 -49.09 3.83
CA VAL A 235 43.65 -50.12 4.13
C VAL A 235 42.33 -49.69 3.46
N VAL A 236 41.56 -50.68 3.00
CA VAL A 236 40.35 -50.54 2.18
C VAL A 236 39.14 -51.10 2.94
N ALA A 237 37.93 -50.69 2.55
CA ALA A 237 36.63 -51.26 2.95
C ALA A 237 36.14 -50.93 4.38
N ALA A 238 34.84 -50.92 4.70
CA ALA A 238 33.62 -50.99 3.88
C ALA A 238 32.41 -50.37 4.65
N GLU A 239 31.34 -50.01 3.95
CA GLU A 239 30.04 -49.68 4.57
C GLU A 239 29.17 -50.93 4.82
N PRO A 240 28.49 -51.05 5.98
CA PRO A 240 27.46 -52.06 6.22
C PRO A 240 26.02 -51.47 6.16
N PRO A 241 25.08 -52.07 5.39
CA PRO A 241 23.69 -51.60 5.28
C PRO A 241 22.66 -52.41 6.09
N SER A 242 21.62 -51.77 6.66
CA SER A 242 20.35 -52.31 7.19
C SER A 242 19.48 -51.17 7.78
N THR A 243 18.14 -51.15 7.83
CA THR A 243 17.09 -52.10 7.37
C THR A 243 15.73 -51.40 7.12
N THR A 244 14.85 -52.11 6.38
CA THR A 244 13.39 -51.95 6.10
C THR A 244 12.47 -51.84 7.35
N PRO A 245 11.12 -51.58 7.29
CA PRO A 245 10.09 -51.96 6.27
C PRO A 245 9.12 -50.84 5.77
N VAL A 246 8.58 -50.85 4.53
CA VAL A 246 7.48 -51.64 3.86
C VAL A 246 6.02 -51.26 4.23
N ALA A 247 5.34 -50.61 3.26
CA ALA A 247 3.95 -50.79 2.79
C ALA A 247 3.83 -50.02 1.44
N ASP A 248 3.47 -50.52 0.25
CA ASP A 248 2.48 -51.53 -0.20
C ASP A 248 1.03 -50.98 -0.19
N ALA A 249 0.23 -50.92 -1.28
CA ALA A 249 0.39 -51.27 -2.72
C ALA A 249 -0.21 -50.12 -3.61
N THR A 250 -0.60 -50.17 -4.92
CA THR A 250 -0.87 -51.22 -5.93
C THR A 250 -0.87 -50.61 -7.36
N ASN A 251 -0.94 -51.44 -8.43
CA ASN A 251 -1.21 -51.15 -9.87
C ASN A 251 -0.18 -50.28 -10.63
N THR A 252 0.56 -50.69 -11.68
CA THR A 252 0.46 -51.69 -12.79
C THR A 252 -0.39 -51.30 -14.02
N ASN A 253 0.26 -50.95 -15.15
CA ASN A 253 0.38 -51.79 -16.36
C ASN A 253 1.02 -51.07 -17.57
N GLY A 254 1.66 -51.83 -18.48
CA GLY A 254 2.33 -51.35 -19.70
C GLY A 254 3.70 -50.72 -19.42
N VAL A 255 4.86 -51.28 -19.77
CA VAL A 255 5.23 -52.28 -20.79
C VAL A 255 4.93 -51.84 -22.22
N ASP A 256 5.90 -51.18 -22.83
CA ASP A 256 6.44 -51.59 -24.12
C ASP A 256 7.95 -51.26 -24.17
N ALA A 257 8.73 -52.01 -24.94
CA ALA A 257 10.19 -51.90 -24.95
C ALA A 257 10.78 -51.99 -26.37
N ALA A 258 11.49 -50.94 -26.80
CA ALA A 258 12.20 -50.92 -28.08
C ALA A 258 13.37 -49.92 -28.08
N ALA A 259 14.38 -50.21 -28.91
CA ALA A 259 15.44 -49.30 -29.38
C ALA A 259 16.28 -48.58 -28.30
N VAL A 260 17.38 -49.22 -27.88
CA VAL A 260 18.58 -48.47 -27.47
C VAL A 260 19.15 -47.81 -28.73
N ALA A 261 18.97 -46.50 -28.87
CA ALA A 261 19.59 -45.70 -29.91
C ALA A 261 20.93 -45.15 -29.43
N ASP A 262 21.89 -45.05 -30.34
CA ASP A 262 23.26 -44.59 -30.06
C ASP A 262 23.28 -43.12 -29.61
N VAL A 263 23.84 -42.85 -28.43
CA VAL A 263 23.82 -41.52 -27.82
C VAL A 263 25.04 -40.74 -28.30
N ALA A 264 24.87 -40.04 -29.42
CA ALA A 264 25.77 -38.97 -29.82
C ALA A 264 25.93 -37.96 -28.65
N PRO A 265 27.13 -37.38 -28.44
CA PRO A 265 27.33 -36.40 -27.38
C PRO A 265 26.36 -35.21 -27.58
N PRO A 266 25.77 -34.67 -26.50
CA PRO A 266 24.82 -33.58 -26.62
C PRO A 266 25.51 -32.38 -27.30
N PRO A 267 24.87 -31.73 -28.29
CA PRO A 267 25.43 -30.53 -28.89
C PRO A 267 25.63 -29.47 -27.82
N GLU A 268 26.69 -28.65 -27.96
CA GLU A 268 26.96 -27.53 -27.05
C GLU A 268 25.68 -26.71 -26.85
N ALA A 269 25.28 -26.54 -25.58
CA ALA A 269 24.06 -25.83 -25.26
C ALA A 269 24.11 -24.42 -25.88
N PRO A 270 23.13 -24.03 -26.71
CA PRO A 270 23.18 -22.75 -27.39
C PRO A 270 23.29 -21.64 -26.32
N ALA A 271 24.25 -20.74 -26.52
CA ALA A 271 24.62 -19.73 -25.54
C ALA A 271 23.36 -19.06 -24.98
N ALA A 272 23.24 -19.08 -23.65
CA ALA A 272 21.99 -18.72 -22.96
C ALA A 272 21.50 -17.35 -23.47
N PRO A 273 20.21 -17.22 -23.85
CA PRO A 273 19.69 -15.98 -24.38
C PRO A 273 19.96 -14.85 -23.38
N PRO A 274 20.37 -13.66 -23.85
CA PRO A 274 20.73 -12.56 -22.96
C PRO A 274 19.59 -12.31 -21.96
N ALA A 275 19.96 -12.22 -20.68
CA ALA A 275 18.98 -12.09 -19.61
C ALA A 275 18.02 -10.92 -19.92
N PRO A 276 16.70 -11.12 -19.80
CA PRO A 276 15.72 -10.16 -20.29
C PRO A 276 15.96 -8.80 -19.62
N GLU A 277 16.17 -7.77 -20.45
CA GLU A 277 16.42 -6.42 -19.97
C GLU A 277 15.25 -5.98 -19.08
N VAL A 278 15.55 -5.72 -17.81
CA VAL A 278 14.56 -5.25 -16.85
C VAL A 278 14.02 -3.92 -17.39
N PRO A 279 12.69 -3.77 -17.59
CA PRO A 279 12.14 -2.57 -18.22
C PRO A 279 12.55 -1.31 -17.44
N ASP A 280 12.86 -0.23 -18.18
CA ASP A 280 13.39 1.05 -17.68
C ASP A 280 12.40 1.81 -16.76
N HIS A 281 12.11 1.25 -15.59
CA HIS A 281 11.35 1.90 -14.56
C HIS A 281 12.27 2.88 -13.80
N PRO A 282 11.83 4.13 -13.52
CA PRO A 282 12.69 5.17 -12.93
C PRO A 282 13.38 4.78 -11.61
N VAL A 283 12.85 3.81 -10.86
CA VAL A 283 13.47 3.27 -9.64
C VAL A 283 14.76 2.48 -9.86
N VAL A 284 14.97 1.90 -11.06
CA VAL A 284 16.06 0.93 -11.31
C VAL A 284 17.42 1.61 -11.24
N ALA A 285 17.58 2.80 -11.82
CA ALA A 285 18.86 3.51 -11.82
C ALA A 285 19.27 4.04 -10.42
N PRO A 286 18.38 4.70 -9.62
CA PRO A 286 18.68 5.04 -8.23
C PRO A 286 18.99 3.81 -7.36
N ALA A 287 18.28 2.69 -7.55
CA ALA A 287 18.51 1.46 -6.81
C ALA A 287 19.87 0.82 -7.14
N ARG A 288 20.22 0.72 -8.43
CA ARG A 288 21.54 0.25 -8.87
C ARG A 288 22.65 1.14 -8.31
N SER A 289 22.52 2.46 -8.46
CA SER A 289 23.50 3.42 -7.95
C SER A 289 23.69 3.36 -6.43
N ALA A 290 22.64 3.08 -5.67
CA ALA A 290 22.73 2.89 -4.22
C ALA A 290 23.43 1.57 -3.84
N LEU A 291 23.19 0.49 -4.57
CA LEU A 291 23.82 -0.82 -4.33
C LEU A 291 25.29 -0.86 -4.79
N GLU A 292 25.64 -0.21 -5.90
CA GLU A 292 27.03 0.03 -6.32
C GLU A 292 27.82 0.80 -5.23
N ALA A 293 27.17 1.79 -4.60
CA ALA A 293 27.75 2.53 -3.49
C ALA A 293 27.92 1.68 -2.20
N ILE A 294 27.05 0.68 -1.97
CA ILE A 294 27.23 -0.31 -0.89
C ILE A 294 28.47 -1.20 -1.17
N GLN A 295 28.66 -1.64 -2.41
CA GLN A 295 29.86 -2.40 -2.82
C GLN A 295 31.15 -1.57 -2.68
N GLU A 296 31.13 -0.29 -3.09
CA GLU A 296 32.22 0.67 -2.95
C GLU A 296 32.67 0.82 -1.47
N ILE A 297 31.71 0.98 -0.55
CA ILE A 297 31.98 1.01 0.90
C ILE A 297 32.51 -0.34 1.41
N GLY A 298 32.07 -1.47 0.85
CA GLY A 298 32.61 -2.80 1.14
C GLY A 298 34.11 -2.91 0.83
N VAL A 299 34.55 -2.41 -0.33
CA VAL A 299 35.97 -2.36 -0.73
C VAL A 299 36.78 -1.44 0.20
N ILE A 300 36.23 -0.28 0.58
CA ILE A 300 36.87 0.62 1.56
C ILE A 300 37.06 -0.09 2.91
N ASN A 301 36.07 -0.86 3.38
CA ASN A 301 36.18 -1.62 4.62
C ASN A 301 37.25 -2.73 4.57
N LEU A 302 37.39 -3.42 3.43
CA LEU A 302 38.44 -4.42 3.23
C LEU A 302 39.84 -3.78 3.31
N ASN A 303 40.04 -2.65 2.64
CA ASN A 303 41.30 -1.92 2.68
C ASN A 303 41.63 -1.40 4.09
N LEU A 304 40.63 -0.89 4.83
CA LEU A 304 40.79 -0.47 6.22
C LEU A 304 41.20 -1.63 7.15
N LYS A 305 40.77 -2.87 6.88
CA LYS A 305 41.21 -4.07 7.62
C LYS A 305 42.65 -4.46 7.31
N ASN A 306 43.06 -4.37 6.04
CA ASN A 306 44.46 -4.58 5.65
C ASN A 306 45.40 -3.56 6.34
N MET A 307 44.99 -2.29 6.38
CA MET A 307 45.69 -1.22 7.10
C MET A 307 45.73 -1.43 8.62
N LEU A 308 44.70 -2.04 9.21
CA LEU A 308 44.70 -2.39 10.64
C LEU A 308 45.70 -3.52 10.96
N ALA A 309 45.82 -4.52 10.09
CA ALA A 309 46.81 -5.59 10.23
C ALA A 309 48.26 -5.04 10.12
N GLU A 310 48.51 -4.12 9.17
CA GLU A 310 49.79 -3.41 9.07
C GLU A 310 50.08 -2.58 10.34
N ALA A 311 49.08 -1.83 10.82
CA ALA A 311 49.18 -1.05 12.06
C ALA A 311 49.43 -1.91 13.31
N GLU A 312 48.93 -3.14 13.37
CA GLU A 312 49.19 -4.09 14.46
C GLU A 312 50.65 -4.55 14.49
N ALA A 313 51.20 -4.89 13.32
CA ALA A 313 52.61 -5.23 13.17
C ALA A 313 53.52 -4.04 13.54
N ILE A 314 53.17 -2.84 13.08
CA ILE A 314 53.92 -1.61 13.40
C ILE A 314 53.82 -1.25 14.88
N ASN A 315 52.64 -1.34 15.51
CA ASN A 315 52.49 -1.12 16.95
C ASN A 315 53.32 -2.14 17.75
N THR A 316 53.27 -3.42 17.38
CA THR A 316 54.10 -4.47 17.99
C THR A 316 55.60 -4.15 17.87
N ALA A 317 56.05 -3.61 16.72
CA ALA A 317 57.42 -3.15 16.53
C ALA A 317 57.77 -1.89 17.34
N ILE A 318 56.82 -0.99 17.64
CA ILE A 318 57.01 0.13 18.59
C ILE A 318 57.17 -0.41 20.02
N GLN A 319 56.31 -1.35 20.45
CA GLN A 319 56.36 -1.92 21.80
C GLN A 319 57.67 -2.69 22.04
N THR A 320 58.10 -3.50 21.07
CA THR A 320 59.34 -4.30 21.15
C THR A 320 60.63 -3.54 20.84
N SER A 321 60.56 -2.29 20.38
CA SER A 321 61.75 -1.53 19.97
C SER A 321 62.78 -1.37 21.11
N PRO A 322 64.08 -1.62 20.85
CA PRO A 322 65.15 -1.39 21.81
C PRO A 322 65.61 0.08 21.88
N THR A 323 65.25 0.92 20.90
CA THR A 323 65.68 2.32 20.83
C THR A 323 64.52 3.27 20.54
N SER A 324 64.63 4.50 21.03
CA SER A 324 63.65 5.58 20.80
C SER A 324 63.55 5.97 19.32
N VAL A 325 64.66 5.97 18.58
CA VAL A 325 64.71 6.33 17.15
C VAL A 325 63.83 5.41 16.30
N ASN A 326 63.96 4.09 16.47
CA ASN A 326 63.15 3.12 15.73
C ASN A 326 61.67 3.19 16.11
N ALA A 327 61.38 3.38 17.41
CA ALA A 327 60.01 3.58 17.89
C ALA A 327 59.35 4.84 17.31
N LEU A 328 60.10 5.95 17.20
CA LEU A 328 59.62 7.21 16.62
C LEU A 328 59.42 7.11 15.10
N SER A 329 60.30 6.38 14.39
CA SER A 329 60.13 6.10 12.96
C SER A 329 58.85 5.29 12.70
N ASN A 330 58.65 4.19 13.43
CA ASN A 330 57.45 3.36 13.32
C ASN A 330 56.18 4.12 13.73
N LEU A 331 56.25 4.99 14.75
CA LEU A 331 55.16 5.89 15.13
C LEU A 331 54.80 6.87 14.01
N GLN A 332 55.77 7.32 13.20
CA GLN A 332 55.51 8.19 12.05
C GLN A 332 54.79 7.42 10.94
N THR A 333 55.18 6.17 10.64
CA THR A 333 54.42 5.31 9.70
C THR A 333 53.00 5.09 10.19
N LEU A 334 52.81 4.78 11.48
CA LEU A 334 51.49 4.56 12.08
C LEU A 334 50.59 5.80 12.02
N ARG A 335 51.16 7.01 12.09
CA ARG A 335 50.42 8.28 11.87
C ARG A 335 49.98 8.45 10.42
N THR A 336 50.79 8.03 9.44
CA THR A 336 50.39 8.04 8.03
C THR A 336 49.22 7.08 7.79
N ILE A 337 49.24 5.89 8.42
CA ILE A 337 48.15 4.91 8.33
C ILE A 337 46.87 5.46 8.97
N ASP A 338 46.94 6.03 10.18
CA ASP A 338 45.78 6.65 10.87
C ASP A 338 45.22 7.86 10.10
N ALA A 339 46.06 8.65 9.42
CA ALA A 339 45.62 9.73 8.53
C ALA A 339 44.89 9.20 7.28
N ASN A 340 45.53 8.30 6.52
CA ASN A 340 44.94 7.70 5.32
C ASN A 340 43.61 6.99 5.64
N ALA A 341 43.54 6.28 6.77
CA ALA A 341 42.31 5.62 7.22
C ALA A 341 41.18 6.61 7.52
N LYS A 342 41.49 7.77 8.14
CA LYS A 342 40.50 8.83 8.40
C LYS A 342 39.97 9.46 7.11
N ASP A 343 40.84 9.68 6.13
CA ASP A 343 40.42 10.19 4.83
C ASP A 343 39.49 9.19 4.12
N MET A 344 39.84 7.89 4.11
CA MET A 344 39.00 6.82 3.57
C MET A 344 37.64 6.71 4.28
N LEU A 345 37.60 6.84 5.61
CA LEU A 345 36.36 6.85 6.39
C LEU A 345 35.49 8.07 6.07
N SER A 346 36.09 9.25 5.88
CA SER A 346 35.37 10.46 5.49
C SER A 346 34.72 10.33 4.10
N GLY A 347 35.42 9.67 3.16
CA GLY A 347 34.88 9.30 1.86
C GLY A 347 33.70 8.33 1.97
N ALA A 348 33.82 7.28 2.79
CA ALA A 348 32.74 6.32 3.02
C ALA A 348 31.50 6.97 3.66
N GLU A 349 31.66 7.82 4.67
CA GLU A 349 30.55 8.57 5.28
C GLU A 349 29.86 9.51 4.29
N GLN A 350 30.60 10.09 3.34
CA GLN A 350 30.01 10.89 2.28
C GLN A 350 29.27 10.04 1.23
N ILE A 351 29.81 8.86 0.86
CA ILE A 351 29.14 7.90 -0.04
C ILE A 351 27.83 7.38 0.56
N GLU A 352 27.83 7.02 1.85
CA GLU A 352 26.64 6.59 2.62
C GLU A 352 25.54 7.65 2.61
N LYS A 353 25.92 8.91 2.81
CA LYS A 353 24.99 10.03 2.87
C LYS A 353 24.45 10.43 1.49
N ASP A 354 25.34 10.67 0.53
CA ASP A 354 24.99 11.33 -0.73
C ASP A 354 24.45 10.32 -1.76
N LYS A 355 25.05 9.12 -1.87
CA LYS A 355 24.59 8.07 -2.79
C LYS A 355 23.50 7.19 -2.16
N ILE A 356 23.80 6.54 -1.03
CA ILE A 356 22.93 5.48 -0.48
C ILE A 356 21.66 6.08 0.14
N THR A 357 21.80 6.91 1.18
CA THR A 357 20.67 7.50 1.91
C THR A 357 19.79 8.35 0.99
N GLY A 358 20.42 9.15 0.11
CA GLY A 358 19.74 10.00 -0.85
C GLY A 358 18.90 9.25 -1.90
N ASN A 359 19.38 8.11 -2.41
CA ASN A 359 18.63 7.30 -3.38
C ASN A 359 17.62 6.37 -2.72
N PHE A 360 17.93 5.79 -1.56
CA PHE A 360 16.99 4.97 -0.79
C PHE A 360 15.73 5.74 -0.40
N ALA A 361 15.86 7.02 0.00
CA ALA A 361 14.72 7.88 0.30
C ALA A 361 13.80 8.12 -0.91
N LYS A 362 14.37 8.25 -2.12
CA LYS A 362 13.60 8.37 -3.37
C LYS A 362 12.86 7.06 -3.69
N LEU A 363 13.60 5.94 -3.68
CA LEU A 363 13.05 4.61 -3.93
C LEU A 363 11.86 4.31 -3.01
N LYS A 364 12.01 4.58 -1.71
CA LYS A 364 10.94 4.37 -0.74
C LYS A 364 9.70 5.22 -1.03
N ALA A 365 9.88 6.48 -1.42
CA ALA A 365 8.77 7.35 -1.83
C ALA A 365 8.07 6.85 -3.11
N GLU A 366 8.80 6.26 -4.06
CA GLU A 366 8.22 5.66 -5.26
C GLU A 366 7.50 4.33 -4.97
N VAL A 367 8.03 3.47 -4.08
CA VAL A 367 7.35 2.27 -3.58
C VAL A 367 6.06 2.62 -2.84
N ASP A 368 6.10 3.60 -1.94
CA ASP A 368 4.94 4.09 -1.17
C ASP A 368 3.89 4.76 -2.08
N LYS A 369 4.30 5.31 -3.22
CA LYS A 369 3.38 5.83 -4.24
C LYS A 369 2.76 4.70 -5.06
N PHE A 370 3.58 3.80 -5.61
CA PHE A 370 3.12 2.66 -6.42
C PHE A 370 2.11 1.79 -5.66
N GLN A 371 2.34 1.54 -4.36
CA GLN A 371 1.38 0.84 -3.51
C GLN A 371 0.03 1.56 -3.44
N LYS A 372 0.01 2.88 -3.25
CA LYS A 372 -1.24 3.67 -3.18
C LYS A 372 -1.96 3.72 -4.53
N ASP A 373 -1.23 3.85 -5.62
CA ASP A 373 -1.79 3.85 -6.97
C ASP A 373 -2.42 2.47 -7.30
N LEU A 374 -1.79 1.37 -6.87
CA LEU A 374 -2.32 0.01 -6.97
C LEU A 374 -3.56 -0.23 -6.08
N ASP A 375 -3.51 0.18 -4.81
CA ASP A 375 -4.63 0.05 -3.88
C ASP A 375 -5.85 0.85 -4.34
N ALA A 376 -5.62 2.02 -4.95
CA ALA A 376 -6.68 2.85 -5.54
C ALA A 376 -7.30 2.20 -6.79
N GLN A 377 -6.51 1.55 -7.66
CA GLN A 377 -7.02 0.79 -8.81
C GLN A 377 -7.88 -0.40 -8.35
N LEU A 378 -7.39 -1.20 -7.40
CA LEU A 378 -8.11 -2.33 -6.83
C LEU A 378 -9.39 -1.91 -6.07
N ALA A 379 -9.43 -0.71 -5.49
CA ALA A 379 -10.65 -0.16 -4.92
C ALA A 379 -11.67 0.23 -6.01
N ALA A 380 -11.24 0.94 -7.06
CA ALA A 380 -12.09 1.37 -8.15
C ALA A 380 -12.69 0.19 -8.94
N GLU A 381 -11.91 -0.88 -9.17
CA GLU A 381 -12.38 -2.10 -9.83
C GLU A 381 -13.50 -2.78 -9.04
N ARG A 382 -13.34 -2.92 -7.72
CA ARG A 382 -14.37 -3.50 -6.82
C ARG A 382 -15.65 -2.67 -6.79
N GLU A 383 -15.56 -1.35 -6.84
CA GLU A 383 -16.74 -0.48 -6.91
C GLU A 383 -17.45 -0.60 -8.27
N ALA A 384 -16.70 -0.69 -9.37
CA ALA A 384 -17.25 -0.91 -10.71
C ALA A 384 -17.95 -2.29 -10.82
N GLU A 385 -17.36 -3.35 -10.26
CA GLU A 385 -18.00 -4.66 -10.22
C GLU A 385 -19.28 -4.67 -9.37
N ARG A 386 -19.26 -4.04 -8.18
CA ARG A 386 -20.46 -3.90 -7.33
C ARG A 386 -21.59 -3.22 -8.11
N LEU A 387 -21.31 -2.13 -8.81
CA LEU A 387 -22.29 -1.41 -9.63
C LEU A 387 -22.81 -2.26 -10.81
N ARG A 388 -21.96 -3.06 -11.46
CA ARG A 388 -22.36 -4.01 -12.51
C ARG A 388 -23.33 -5.06 -11.97
N LEU A 389 -23.01 -5.68 -10.83
CA LEU A 389 -23.85 -6.71 -10.20
C LEU A 389 -25.19 -6.15 -9.71
N GLU A 390 -25.21 -4.91 -9.19
CA GLU A 390 -26.45 -4.22 -8.84
C GLU A 390 -27.33 -3.91 -10.05
N ALA A 391 -26.73 -3.50 -11.17
CA ALA A 391 -27.47 -3.21 -12.41
C ALA A 391 -28.07 -4.49 -13.01
N GLU A 392 -27.27 -5.56 -13.12
CA GLU A 392 -27.73 -6.85 -13.62
C GLU A 392 -28.85 -7.44 -12.75
N ARG A 393 -28.72 -7.33 -11.41
CA ARG A 393 -29.76 -7.77 -10.49
C ARG A 393 -31.08 -7.03 -10.72
N LYS A 394 -31.03 -5.70 -10.87
CA LYS A 394 -32.23 -4.87 -11.14
C LYS A 394 -32.87 -5.24 -12.48
N GLU A 395 -32.07 -5.53 -13.51
CA GLU A 395 -32.59 -5.98 -14.80
C GLU A 395 -33.29 -7.36 -14.71
N ARG A 396 -32.69 -8.32 -14.00
CA ARG A 396 -33.31 -9.63 -13.72
C ARG A 396 -34.63 -9.48 -12.95
N GLU A 397 -34.65 -8.68 -11.88
CA GLU A 397 -35.86 -8.45 -11.07
C GLU A 397 -37.01 -7.80 -11.89
N LEU A 398 -36.69 -6.89 -12.81
CA LEU A 398 -37.64 -6.29 -13.75
C LEU A 398 -38.14 -7.29 -14.81
N ARG A 399 -37.24 -8.14 -15.35
CA ARG A 399 -37.59 -9.16 -16.34
C ARG A 399 -38.53 -10.22 -15.72
N ASP A 400 -38.19 -10.73 -14.54
CA ASP A 400 -39.04 -11.64 -13.77
C ASP A 400 -40.42 -11.03 -13.48
N TYR A 401 -40.50 -9.72 -13.23
CA TYR A 401 -41.76 -9.02 -13.02
C TYR A 401 -42.59 -8.96 -14.31
N ALA A 402 -41.99 -8.55 -15.43
CA ALA A 402 -42.65 -8.52 -16.74
C ALA A 402 -43.16 -9.91 -17.17
N GLU A 403 -42.39 -10.98 -16.92
CA GLU A 403 -42.79 -12.36 -17.19
C GLU A 403 -43.93 -12.85 -16.26
N ARG A 404 -44.02 -12.36 -15.02
CA ARG A 404 -45.17 -12.63 -14.14
C ARG A 404 -46.42 -11.91 -14.67
N VAL A 405 -46.31 -10.62 -15.01
CA VAL A 405 -47.41 -9.84 -15.60
C VAL A 405 -47.92 -10.47 -16.90
N ALA A 406 -47.02 -10.85 -17.82
CA ALA A 406 -47.39 -11.48 -19.09
C ALA A 406 -48.15 -12.80 -18.89
N ARG A 407 -47.70 -13.66 -17.97
CA ARG A 407 -48.39 -14.92 -17.61
C ARG A 407 -49.76 -14.66 -16.97
N GLU A 408 -49.88 -13.69 -16.07
CA GLU A 408 -51.16 -13.35 -15.46
C GLU A 408 -52.15 -12.74 -16.47
N LEU A 409 -51.70 -11.89 -17.40
CA LEU A 409 -52.55 -11.38 -18.49
C LEU A 409 -53.00 -12.51 -19.43
N GLN A 410 -52.15 -13.50 -19.70
CA GLN A 410 -52.53 -14.70 -20.44
C GLN A 410 -53.55 -15.56 -19.66
N GLN A 411 -53.37 -15.72 -18.34
CA GLN A 411 -54.33 -16.43 -17.49
C GLN A 411 -55.70 -15.71 -17.47
N ALA A 412 -55.73 -14.37 -17.39
CA ALA A 412 -56.98 -13.60 -17.44
C ALA A 412 -57.72 -13.78 -18.78
N ALA A 413 -56.99 -13.94 -19.89
CA ALA A 413 -57.57 -14.28 -21.19
C ALA A 413 -58.11 -15.72 -21.24
N GLN A 414 -57.39 -16.68 -20.64
CA GLN A 414 -57.83 -18.08 -20.53
C GLN A 414 -59.06 -18.22 -19.62
N ASP A 415 -59.09 -17.56 -18.47
CA ASP A 415 -60.23 -17.55 -17.54
C ASP A 415 -61.48 -16.97 -18.21
N ARG A 416 -61.32 -15.85 -18.94
CA ARG A 416 -62.36 -15.23 -19.76
C ARG A 416 -62.91 -16.18 -20.84
N GLN A 417 -62.08 -17.10 -21.35
CA GLN A 417 -62.48 -18.14 -22.29
C GLN A 417 -63.09 -19.37 -21.60
N GLY A 418 -62.63 -19.75 -20.40
CA GLY A 418 -63.19 -20.85 -19.61
C GLY A 418 -64.66 -20.60 -19.25
N VAL A 419 -65.00 -19.37 -18.85
CA VAL A 419 -66.40 -18.99 -18.59
C VAL A 419 -67.25 -18.76 -19.84
N ARG A 420 -66.73 -19.03 -21.06
CA ARG A 420 -67.47 -18.80 -22.31
C ARG A 420 -68.72 -19.68 -22.41
N MET A 421 -68.65 -20.94 -21.98
CA MET A 421 -69.80 -21.85 -22.01
C MET A 421 -70.97 -21.34 -21.14
N PHE A 422 -70.67 -20.71 -20.01
CA PHE A 422 -71.67 -20.05 -19.17
C PHE A 422 -72.28 -18.83 -19.86
N PHE A 423 -71.48 -18.03 -20.58
CA PHE A 423 -71.98 -16.90 -21.37
C PHE A 423 -72.95 -17.35 -22.48
N ASP A 424 -72.56 -18.34 -23.28
CA ASP A 424 -73.39 -18.84 -24.38
C ASP A 424 -74.67 -19.54 -23.88
N SER A 425 -74.64 -20.07 -22.66
CA SER A 425 -75.82 -20.61 -21.95
C SER A 425 -76.63 -19.55 -21.19
N ASN A 426 -76.32 -18.26 -21.35
CA ASN A 426 -76.89 -17.13 -20.60
C ASN A 426 -76.85 -17.26 -19.05
N ASN A 427 -75.95 -18.09 -18.51
CA ASN A 427 -75.74 -18.32 -17.08
C ASN A 427 -74.64 -17.40 -16.53
N PHE A 428 -74.92 -16.09 -16.50
CA PHE A 428 -73.93 -15.08 -16.14
C PHE A 428 -73.52 -15.13 -14.65
N GLU A 429 -74.33 -15.74 -13.79
CA GLU A 429 -74.11 -15.81 -12.33
C GLU A 429 -73.00 -16.81 -11.97
N GLU A 430 -73.02 -18.01 -12.56
CA GLU A 430 -71.91 -18.97 -12.40
C GLU A 430 -70.61 -18.49 -13.08
N ALA A 431 -70.72 -17.77 -14.20
CA ALA A 431 -69.57 -17.10 -14.82
C ALA A 431 -68.93 -16.07 -13.86
N LEU A 432 -69.74 -15.21 -13.25
CA LEU A 432 -69.31 -14.19 -12.30
C LEU A 432 -68.70 -14.79 -11.04
N LYS A 433 -69.31 -15.87 -10.51
CA LYS A 433 -68.83 -16.64 -9.36
C LYS A 433 -67.48 -17.28 -9.62
N THR A 434 -67.29 -17.91 -10.79
CA THR A 434 -66.01 -18.49 -11.23
C THR A 434 -64.92 -17.41 -11.32
N LEU A 435 -65.21 -16.27 -11.95
CA LEU A 435 -64.22 -15.18 -12.07
C LEU A 435 -63.84 -14.58 -10.72
N ARG A 436 -64.80 -14.42 -9.79
CA ARG A 436 -64.54 -13.97 -8.42
C ARG A 436 -63.69 -14.96 -7.61
N GLN A 437 -63.85 -16.26 -7.83
CA GLN A 437 -62.99 -17.28 -7.23
C GLN A 437 -61.57 -17.19 -7.80
N ASN A 438 -61.44 -17.10 -9.13
CA ASN A 438 -60.14 -17.01 -9.79
C ASN A 438 -59.37 -15.72 -9.47
N GLN A 439 -60.07 -14.60 -9.19
CA GLN A 439 -59.47 -13.30 -8.87
C GLN A 439 -58.47 -13.36 -7.71
N ALA A 440 -58.61 -14.31 -6.78
CA ALA A 440 -57.68 -14.51 -5.66
C ALA A 440 -56.31 -15.09 -6.08
N ASN A 441 -56.19 -15.70 -7.27
CA ASN A 441 -54.97 -16.36 -7.74
C ASN A 441 -53.95 -15.39 -8.36
N TYR A 442 -54.39 -14.19 -8.73
CA TYR A 442 -53.57 -13.16 -9.35
C TYR A 442 -52.72 -12.43 -8.30
N GLN A 443 -51.45 -12.17 -8.60
CA GLN A 443 -50.50 -11.53 -7.68
C GLN A 443 -50.18 -10.10 -8.12
N THR A 444 -49.97 -9.88 -9.42
CA THR A 444 -49.66 -8.57 -10.01
C THR A 444 -50.85 -7.62 -9.98
N THR A 445 -50.59 -6.31 -10.01
CA THR A 445 -51.62 -5.27 -10.10
C THR A 445 -52.37 -5.31 -11.44
N GLU A 446 -51.66 -5.63 -12.50
CA GLU A 446 -52.08 -5.66 -13.90
C GLU A 446 -52.98 -6.88 -14.18
N GLY A 447 -52.58 -8.06 -13.69
CA GLY A 447 -53.42 -9.26 -13.70
C GLY A 447 -54.72 -9.07 -12.92
N LYS A 448 -54.64 -8.51 -11.70
CA LYS A 448 -55.80 -8.16 -10.87
C LYS A 448 -56.75 -7.19 -11.58
N ALA A 449 -56.23 -6.18 -12.29
CA ALA A 449 -57.04 -5.26 -13.08
C ALA A 449 -57.72 -5.94 -14.28
N ALA A 450 -56.99 -6.79 -15.01
CA ALA A 450 -57.52 -7.49 -16.19
C ALA A 450 -58.65 -8.48 -15.84
N ILE A 451 -58.51 -9.23 -14.73
CA ILE A 451 -59.58 -10.11 -14.24
C ILE A 451 -60.75 -9.28 -13.68
N ALA A 452 -60.51 -8.19 -12.94
CA ALA A 452 -61.56 -7.33 -12.40
C ALA A 452 -62.44 -6.72 -13.51
N ILE A 453 -61.85 -6.17 -14.58
CA ILE A 453 -62.59 -5.65 -15.75
C ILE A 453 -63.47 -6.75 -16.39
N THR A 454 -63.02 -8.01 -16.35
CA THR A 454 -63.80 -9.15 -16.84
C THR A 454 -64.94 -9.50 -15.88
N THR A 455 -64.68 -9.53 -14.58
CA THR A 455 -65.67 -9.74 -13.50
C THR A 455 -66.79 -8.69 -13.57
N ASP A 456 -66.45 -7.40 -13.64
CA ASP A 456 -67.42 -6.30 -13.73
C ASP A 456 -68.32 -6.42 -14.96
N ARG A 457 -67.74 -6.78 -16.12
CA ARG A 457 -68.50 -7.03 -17.35
C ARG A 457 -69.54 -8.16 -17.18
N TYR A 458 -69.26 -9.19 -16.38
CA TYR A 458 -70.26 -10.22 -16.07
C TYR A 458 -71.26 -9.79 -14.99
N ASP A 459 -70.88 -8.95 -14.02
CA ASP A 459 -71.80 -8.39 -13.04
C ASP A 459 -72.89 -7.54 -13.71
N TYR A 460 -72.54 -6.73 -14.72
CA TYR A 460 -73.53 -6.03 -15.56
C TYR A 460 -74.42 -6.96 -16.40
N LEU A 461 -73.94 -8.13 -16.82
CA LEU A 461 -74.77 -9.13 -17.53
C LEU A 461 -75.76 -9.81 -16.57
N VAL A 462 -75.36 -10.09 -15.33
CA VAL A 462 -76.27 -10.55 -14.26
C VAL A 462 -77.36 -9.50 -14.02
N ARG A 463 -76.98 -8.23 -13.78
CA ARG A 463 -77.94 -7.13 -13.58
C ARG A 463 -78.93 -6.99 -14.75
N MET A 464 -78.47 -7.13 -16.00
CA MET A 464 -79.34 -7.14 -17.18
C MET A 464 -80.34 -8.31 -17.14
N LYS A 465 -79.91 -9.53 -16.81
CA LYS A 465 -80.82 -10.70 -16.68
C LYS A 465 -81.87 -10.45 -15.59
N THR A 466 -81.46 -9.98 -14.41
CA THR A 466 -82.39 -9.63 -13.31
C THR A 466 -83.37 -8.53 -13.71
N ALA A 467 -82.90 -7.48 -14.38
CA ALA A 467 -83.72 -6.38 -14.87
C ALA A 467 -84.73 -6.82 -15.95
N LEU A 468 -84.35 -7.75 -16.84
CA LEU A 468 -85.25 -8.35 -17.81
C LEU A 468 -86.30 -9.24 -17.12
N ILE A 469 -85.92 -10.08 -16.14
CA ILE A 469 -86.85 -10.89 -15.34
C ILE A 469 -87.90 -10.01 -14.66
N ALA A 470 -87.47 -8.92 -14.00
CA ALA A 470 -88.37 -7.96 -13.38
C ALA A 470 -89.31 -7.30 -14.40
N SER A 471 -88.76 -6.83 -15.53
CA SER A 471 -89.55 -6.18 -16.60
C SER A 471 -90.57 -7.12 -17.25
N ILE A 472 -90.26 -8.41 -17.38
CA ILE A 472 -91.18 -9.45 -17.88
C ILE A 472 -92.34 -9.70 -16.91
N ASN A 473 -92.05 -9.72 -15.60
CA ASN A 473 -93.07 -9.95 -14.58
C ASN A 473 -93.94 -8.71 -14.31
N GLU A 474 -93.42 -7.50 -14.55
CA GLU A 474 -94.20 -6.24 -14.52
C GLU A 474 -94.98 -5.99 -15.82
N SER A 475 -94.49 -6.48 -16.97
CA SER A 475 -95.11 -6.28 -18.28
C SER A 475 -94.82 -7.45 -19.22
N PRO A 476 -95.70 -8.48 -19.26
CA PRO A 476 -95.59 -9.65 -20.13
C PRO A 476 -95.35 -9.33 -21.61
N TYR A 477 -94.35 -9.96 -22.23
CA TYR A 477 -93.99 -9.72 -23.63
C TYR A 477 -94.91 -10.51 -24.58
N ALA A 478 -96.03 -9.88 -24.93
CA ALA A 478 -96.99 -10.38 -25.91
C ALA A 478 -96.36 -10.61 -27.29
N TRP A 479 -96.72 -11.72 -27.93
CA TRP A 479 -96.19 -12.19 -29.22
C TRP A 479 -94.64 -12.23 -29.29
N GLY A 480 -93.98 -12.39 -28.14
CA GLY A 480 -92.53 -12.24 -28.01
C GLY A 480 -91.70 -13.50 -28.29
N TRP A 481 -92.29 -14.70 -28.25
CA TRP A 481 -91.54 -15.96 -28.32
C TRP A 481 -91.72 -16.70 -29.64
N GLY A 482 -90.62 -16.91 -30.38
CA GLY A 482 -90.58 -17.68 -31.63
C GLY A 482 -90.73 -16.84 -32.91
N SER A 483 -90.79 -17.50 -34.06
CA SER A 483 -90.93 -16.82 -35.36
C SER A 483 -92.38 -16.36 -35.60
N ARG A 484 -92.55 -15.27 -36.38
CA ARG A 484 -93.80 -14.47 -36.49
C ARG A 484 -95.11 -15.27 -36.59
N ALA A 485 -95.15 -16.36 -37.35
CA ALA A 485 -96.36 -17.15 -37.57
C ALA A 485 -96.72 -18.11 -36.41
N ALA A 486 -95.76 -18.38 -35.51
CA ALA A 486 -95.92 -19.23 -34.34
C ALA A 486 -95.63 -18.46 -33.02
N ALA A 487 -95.67 -17.13 -33.07
CA ALA A 487 -95.32 -16.25 -31.97
C ALA A 487 -96.25 -16.43 -30.77
N ARG A 488 -95.68 -16.67 -29.59
CA ARG A 488 -96.42 -16.87 -28.32
C ARG A 488 -96.10 -15.77 -27.31
N ASP A 489 -97.03 -15.52 -26.39
CA ASP A 489 -96.82 -14.56 -25.30
C ASP A 489 -95.87 -15.14 -24.25
N ILE A 490 -94.90 -14.35 -23.81
CA ILE A 490 -94.12 -14.60 -22.60
C ILE A 490 -94.90 -14.02 -21.42
N VAL A 491 -95.30 -14.87 -20.48
CA VAL A 491 -96.21 -14.49 -19.38
C VAL A 491 -95.52 -14.29 -18.03
N LYS A 492 -94.32 -14.86 -17.85
CA LYS A 492 -93.50 -14.76 -16.63
C LYS A 492 -92.05 -15.10 -16.95
N ALA A 493 -91.11 -14.63 -16.15
CA ALA A 493 -89.73 -15.14 -16.11
C ALA A 493 -89.26 -15.36 -14.66
N ASP A 494 -88.29 -16.25 -14.47
CA ASP A 494 -87.55 -16.44 -13.22
C ASP A 494 -86.07 -16.77 -13.51
N GLU A 495 -85.30 -17.13 -12.48
CA GLU A 495 -83.87 -17.46 -12.60
C GLU A 495 -83.59 -18.68 -13.49
N LYS A 496 -84.55 -19.63 -13.59
CA LYS A 496 -84.44 -20.85 -14.39
C LYS A 496 -84.73 -20.58 -15.85
N GLY A 497 -85.79 -19.82 -16.14
CA GLY A 497 -86.20 -19.58 -17.52
C GLY A 497 -87.40 -18.66 -17.72
N VAL A 498 -87.99 -18.80 -18.90
CA VAL A 498 -89.05 -17.94 -19.41
C VAL A 498 -90.30 -18.78 -19.69
N TYR A 499 -91.42 -18.40 -19.08
CA TYR A 499 -92.70 -19.11 -19.19
C TYR A 499 -93.49 -18.58 -20.38
N VAL A 500 -93.82 -19.48 -21.30
CA VAL A 500 -94.51 -19.16 -22.56
C VAL A 500 -95.94 -19.69 -22.49
N LYS A 501 -96.90 -18.86 -22.89
CA LYS A 501 -98.33 -19.17 -22.87
C LYS A 501 -98.63 -20.49 -23.61
N GLY A 502 -99.29 -21.42 -22.92
CA GLY A 502 -99.59 -22.76 -23.45
C GLY A 502 -98.43 -23.76 -23.40
N VAL A 503 -97.37 -23.49 -22.63
CA VAL A 503 -96.28 -24.45 -22.35
C VAL A 503 -96.14 -24.60 -20.83
N ALA A 504 -96.14 -25.84 -20.34
CA ALA A 504 -96.18 -26.14 -18.89
C ALA A 504 -94.82 -26.01 -18.18
N GLN A 505 -93.72 -26.16 -18.91
CA GLN A 505 -92.36 -25.99 -18.41
C GLN A 505 -91.79 -24.64 -18.89
N PRO A 506 -90.93 -23.97 -18.11
CA PRO A 506 -90.20 -22.81 -18.58
C PRO A 506 -89.19 -23.21 -19.67
N PHE A 507 -88.99 -22.35 -20.66
CA PHE A 507 -87.82 -22.46 -21.53
C PHE A 507 -86.61 -21.91 -20.78
N GLU A 508 -85.64 -22.76 -20.49
CA GLU A 508 -84.42 -22.37 -19.79
C GLU A 508 -83.66 -21.24 -20.50
N TRP A 509 -82.96 -20.39 -19.73
CA TRP A 509 -82.09 -19.35 -20.29
C TRP A 509 -81.01 -19.92 -21.24
N SER A 510 -80.59 -21.16 -21.03
CA SER A 510 -79.69 -21.94 -21.90
C SER A 510 -80.23 -22.10 -23.34
N GLY A 511 -81.56 -22.22 -23.50
CA GLY A 511 -82.23 -22.37 -24.80
C GLY A 511 -82.52 -21.05 -25.53
N ILE A 512 -82.26 -19.89 -24.90
CA ILE A 512 -82.61 -18.59 -25.48
C ILE A 512 -81.51 -18.12 -26.44
N GLN A 513 -81.78 -18.28 -27.73
CA GLN A 513 -80.92 -17.79 -28.81
C GLN A 513 -80.66 -16.27 -28.70
N ALA A 514 -79.44 -15.84 -29.03
CA ALA A 514 -79.02 -14.44 -28.93
C ALA A 514 -79.96 -13.45 -29.67
N GLN A 515 -80.53 -13.85 -30.82
CA GLN A 515 -81.52 -13.02 -31.52
C GLN A 515 -82.81 -12.83 -30.72
N GLN A 516 -83.29 -13.86 -30.01
CA GLN A 516 -84.47 -13.82 -29.16
C GLN A 516 -84.21 -12.94 -27.93
N MET A 517 -83.02 -13.05 -27.32
CA MET A 517 -82.55 -12.18 -26.24
C MET A 517 -82.54 -10.70 -26.68
N LEU A 518 -81.95 -10.40 -27.84
CA LEU A 518 -81.89 -9.03 -28.38
C LEU A 518 -83.26 -8.47 -28.80
N GLN A 519 -84.25 -9.32 -29.10
CA GLN A 519 -85.64 -8.89 -29.31
C GLN A 519 -86.31 -8.47 -27.99
N MET A 520 -86.18 -9.29 -26.92
CA MET A 520 -86.68 -8.93 -25.58
C MET A 520 -86.07 -7.61 -25.08
N ILE A 521 -84.74 -7.47 -25.20
CA ILE A 521 -84.01 -6.24 -24.87
C ILE A 521 -84.57 -5.04 -25.65
N ASN A 522 -84.73 -5.13 -26.98
CA ASN A 522 -85.26 -4.02 -27.77
C ASN A 522 -86.75 -3.71 -27.51
N HIS A 523 -87.53 -4.65 -26.97
CA HIS A 523 -88.89 -4.39 -26.49
C HIS A 523 -88.86 -3.54 -25.21
N TYR A 524 -88.20 -4.01 -24.15
CA TYR A 524 -88.21 -3.32 -22.85
C TYR A 524 -87.47 -1.96 -22.85
N LEU A 525 -86.48 -1.77 -23.72
CA LEU A 525 -85.87 -0.45 -23.93
C LEU A 525 -86.80 0.57 -24.61
N LYS A 526 -87.85 0.12 -25.32
CA LYS A 526 -88.86 1.00 -25.94
C LYS A 526 -90.09 1.21 -25.06
N LEU A 527 -90.44 0.23 -24.22
CA LEU A 527 -91.67 0.25 -23.43
C LEU A 527 -91.69 1.43 -22.44
N PRO A 528 -92.71 2.31 -22.43
CA PRO A 528 -92.67 3.55 -21.65
C PRO A 528 -92.72 3.31 -20.13
N THR A 529 -93.30 2.20 -19.67
CA THR A 529 -93.43 1.84 -18.25
C THR A 529 -92.08 1.56 -17.57
N VAL A 530 -91.12 0.98 -18.28
CA VAL A 530 -89.81 0.60 -17.71
C VAL A 530 -89.00 1.84 -17.34
N ARG A 531 -88.58 1.95 -16.08
CA ARG A 531 -87.85 3.11 -15.54
C ARG A 531 -86.50 3.31 -16.24
N SER A 532 -86.04 4.57 -16.39
CA SER A 532 -84.79 4.89 -17.10
C SER A 532 -83.54 4.22 -16.51
N SER A 533 -83.48 4.03 -15.18
CA SER A 533 -82.40 3.28 -14.53
C SER A 533 -82.33 1.82 -15.00
N VAL A 534 -83.49 1.16 -15.06
CA VAL A 534 -83.63 -0.23 -15.54
C VAL A 534 -83.31 -0.30 -17.04
N LYS A 535 -83.75 0.69 -17.83
CA LYS A 535 -83.38 0.82 -19.25
C LYS A 535 -81.87 1.01 -19.44
N ARG A 536 -81.19 1.79 -18.61
CA ARG A 536 -79.72 1.93 -18.63
C ARG A 536 -79.04 0.59 -18.35
N GLU A 537 -79.48 -0.14 -17.32
CA GLU A 537 -78.88 -1.43 -16.95
C GLU A 537 -79.08 -2.49 -18.03
N ILE A 538 -80.30 -2.59 -18.59
CA ILE A 538 -80.59 -3.45 -19.74
C ILE A 538 -79.74 -3.06 -20.97
N ALA A 539 -79.60 -1.76 -21.26
CA ALA A 539 -78.83 -1.29 -22.41
C ALA A 539 -77.32 -1.49 -22.23
N PHE A 540 -76.77 -1.27 -21.04
CA PHE A 540 -75.33 -1.44 -20.78
C PHE A 540 -74.93 -2.92 -20.79
N GLY A 541 -75.75 -3.79 -20.18
CA GLY A 541 -75.58 -5.23 -20.31
C GLY A 541 -75.72 -5.69 -21.76
N ALA A 542 -76.67 -5.14 -22.53
CA ALA A 542 -76.84 -5.47 -23.95
C ALA A 542 -75.66 -5.03 -24.83
N ALA A 543 -74.97 -3.94 -24.46
CA ALA A 543 -73.72 -3.53 -25.11
C ALA A 543 -72.62 -4.57 -24.89
N ILE A 544 -72.43 -5.01 -23.65
CA ILE A 544 -71.46 -6.06 -23.28
C ILE A 544 -71.84 -7.41 -23.91
N TYR A 545 -73.13 -7.75 -23.95
CA TYR A 545 -73.64 -8.97 -24.57
C TYR A 545 -73.31 -8.99 -26.08
N CYS A 546 -73.55 -7.88 -26.79
CA CYS A 546 -73.18 -7.73 -28.20
C CYS A 546 -71.66 -7.84 -28.42
N ASP A 547 -70.82 -7.16 -27.62
CA ASP A 547 -69.35 -7.19 -27.73
C ASP A 547 -68.79 -8.63 -27.74
N LYS A 548 -69.42 -9.54 -26.97
CA LYS A 548 -69.01 -10.94 -26.86
C LYS A 548 -69.30 -11.78 -28.12
N PHE A 549 -70.11 -11.31 -29.07
CA PHE A 549 -70.27 -11.93 -30.39
C PHE A 549 -69.24 -11.43 -31.42
N GLY A 550 -68.30 -10.57 -31.00
CA GLY A 550 -67.16 -10.17 -31.82
C GLY A 550 -67.50 -9.11 -32.90
N PRO A 551 -66.67 -8.96 -33.94
CA PRO A 551 -66.75 -7.83 -34.87
C PRO A 551 -68.12 -7.62 -35.52
N GLN A 552 -68.83 -8.71 -35.86
CA GLN A 552 -70.15 -8.68 -36.51
C GLN A 552 -71.23 -7.99 -35.65
N ALA A 553 -71.06 -7.93 -34.33
CA ALA A 553 -72.00 -7.34 -33.39
C ALA A 553 -71.53 -5.99 -32.82
N ARG A 554 -70.36 -5.47 -33.23
CA ARG A 554 -69.76 -4.23 -32.71
C ARG A 554 -70.68 -3.02 -32.86
N ASP A 555 -71.35 -2.87 -33.99
CA ASP A 555 -72.30 -1.75 -34.22
C ASP A 555 -73.54 -1.84 -33.33
N SER A 556 -73.98 -3.07 -33.02
CA SER A 556 -75.06 -3.29 -32.05
C SER A 556 -74.57 -2.99 -30.63
N ALA A 557 -73.35 -3.40 -30.27
CA ALA A 557 -72.73 -3.09 -28.98
C ALA A 557 -72.65 -1.57 -28.75
N LYS A 558 -72.11 -0.83 -29.73
CA LYS A 558 -72.07 0.64 -29.71
C LYS A 558 -73.48 1.24 -29.57
N LYS A 559 -74.43 0.82 -30.41
CA LYS A 559 -75.83 1.30 -30.39
C LYS A 559 -76.55 1.03 -29.06
N PHE A 560 -76.17 0.01 -28.30
CA PHE A 560 -76.67 -0.22 -26.95
C PHE A 560 -75.90 0.57 -25.89
N GLY A 561 -74.60 0.79 -26.06
CA GLY A 561 -73.80 1.71 -25.25
C GLY A 561 -74.34 3.15 -25.32
N ASP A 562 -74.52 3.67 -26.54
CA ASP A 562 -75.09 5.00 -26.81
C ASP A 562 -76.46 5.16 -26.11
N LYS A 563 -77.33 4.13 -26.19
CA LYS A 563 -78.61 4.08 -25.46
C LYS A 563 -78.43 4.08 -23.93
N ALA A 564 -77.49 3.29 -23.40
CA ALA A 564 -77.25 3.25 -21.96
C ALA A 564 -76.83 4.63 -21.43
N MET A 565 -76.03 5.36 -22.20
CA MET A 565 -75.68 6.74 -21.93
C MET A 565 -76.94 7.65 -21.98
N THR A 566 -77.77 7.61 -23.03
CA THR A 566 -78.99 8.45 -23.08
C THR A 566 -80.00 8.17 -21.96
N PHE A 567 -80.06 6.93 -21.44
CA PHE A 567 -80.92 6.58 -20.29
C PHE A 567 -80.30 6.94 -18.91
N GLY A 568 -79.02 7.30 -18.85
CA GLY A 568 -78.24 7.29 -17.61
C GLY A 568 -77.68 8.62 -17.10
N ILE A 569 -77.83 9.71 -17.86
CA ILE A 569 -77.06 10.95 -17.66
C ILE A 569 -77.85 12.03 -16.93
N SER A 570 -77.50 12.27 -15.65
CA SER A 570 -77.12 13.64 -15.29
C SER A 570 -75.75 13.92 -15.92
N ARG A 571 -75.55 15.14 -16.43
CA ARG A 571 -74.41 15.52 -17.29
C ARG A 571 -73.05 15.11 -16.72
N GLU A 572 -72.89 15.14 -15.41
CA GLU A 572 -71.62 14.95 -14.70
C GLU A 572 -71.02 13.54 -14.82
N ASN A 573 -71.84 12.49 -14.89
CA ASN A 573 -71.35 11.11 -14.94
C ASN A 573 -70.86 10.67 -16.34
N HIS A 574 -71.24 11.39 -17.40
CA HIS A 574 -70.74 11.13 -18.76
C HIS A 574 -69.25 11.49 -18.88
N THR A 575 -68.86 12.65 -18.34
CA THR A 575 -67.48 13.16 -18.40
C THR A 575 -66.49 12.18 -17.77
N ARG A 576 -66.80 11.70 -16.55
CA ARG A 576 -65.96 10.74 -15.83
C ARG A 576 -65.76 9.40 -16.53
N LEU A 577 -66.68 8.95 -17.39
CA LEU A 577 -66.49 7.71 -18.14
C LEU A 577 -65.59 7.90 -19.36
N LEU A 578 -65.60 9.08 -19.98
CA LEU A 578 -64.66 9.45 -21.05
C LEU A 578 -63.24 9.73 -20.51
N GLU A 579 -63.13 10.37 -19.35
CA GLU A 579 -61.85 10.63 -18.67
C GLU A 579 -61.11 9.32 -18.28
N ASN A 580 -61.83 8.23 -18.05
CA ASN A 580 -61.28 6.91 -17.70
C ASN A 580 -60.99 6.01 -18.92
N GLY A 581 -60.78 6.58 -20.11
CA GLY A 581 -60.14 5.89 -21.23
C GLY A 581 -61.01 4.87 -21.99
N TRP A 582 -62.34 4.93 -21.87
CA TRP A 582 -63.24 4.17 -22.76
C TRP A 582 -63.45 4.92 -24.09
N GLN A 583 -62.64 4.59 -25.09
CA GLN A 583 -62.84 4.94 -26.52
C GLN A 583 -62.78 3.67 -27.40
#